data_AF-K7VPN2-F1
#
_entry.id   AF-K7VPN2-F1
#
_cell.length_a   1.000
_cell.length_b   1.000
_cell.length_c   1.000
_cell.angle_alpha   90.00
_cell.angle_beta   90.00
_cell.angle_gamma   90.00
#
_symmetry.space_group_name_H-M   'P 1'
#
loop_
_entity.id
_entity.type
_entity.pdbx_description
1 polymer ?
#
loop_
_entity_poly.entity_id
_entity_poly.type
_entity_poly.pdbx_seq_one_letter_code
_entity_poly.pdbx_strand_id
1 'polypeptide(L)'
;MGAADKWLLPLVSVSFVSLLLFLSALSGFSASSALFARLPPPSYVRRGAAAPPSFAYLLAGGRGDGRKLLRLLLAVYHPRNRYLLHLSADAPASERAELAAAVARAAPAVRAFSNVDVVGRPTAGTPMGSSGLAATLRAAAAMLRLDAEWDWFITLNAADYPLLTQDDLIHVFSSVPRHLNFIDHTSDIGWKESQRVQPIIVDAGVYLAGRNQFFQATEKRDTPDSFKFFTGSPWVILNRRFVEYCIFGWENLPRTLLMYLTNVMLPLEGYFHSVACNSDFRNFTVNNDLRYMIWDNPPQMEPHFLNVTHYDELVGTGVPFARKFKENEPLLDKIDDQVLRRWHQRPVPGAWCTGRRRWFSDPCSQWSNVNIVRPGPQAEKFRTYINQIMEESKSGNNSCKQ
;
A
#
# COMPACT_ATOMS: atom_id res chain seq x y z
N MET A 1 -48.32 -49.51 -7.56
CA MET A 1 -47.66 -48.22 -7.83
C MET A 1 -48.15 -47.74 -9.17
N GLY A 2 -49.02 -46.73 -9.17
CA GLY A 2 -49.76 -46.29 -10.35
C GLY A 2 -48.84 -45.60 -11.36
N ALA A 3 -49.22 -45.62 -12.65
CA ALA A 3 -48.46 -44.98 -13.72
C ALA A 3 -48.16 -43.49 -13.48
N ALA A 4 -48.91 -42.83 -12.59
CA ALA A 4 -48.68 -41.44 -12.18
C ALA A 4 -47.36 -41.22 -11.40
N ASP A 5 -46.90 -42.18 -10.57
CA ASP A 5 -45.70 -42.00 -9.75
C ASP A 5 -44.40 -42.08 -10.58
N LYS A 6 -44.43 -42.76 -11.74
CA LYS A 6 -43.25 -42.90 -12.62
C LYS A 6 -42.90 -41.62 -13.38
N TRP A 7 -43.85 -40.69 -13.54
CA TRP A 7 -43.63 -39.44 -14.28
C TRP A 7 -43.39 -38.22 -13.39
N LEU A 8 -43.67 -38.32 -12.09
CA LEU A 8 -43.52 -37.22 -11.12
C LEU A 8 -42.05 -36.78 -10.97
N LEU A 9 -41.12 -37.73 -10.78
CA LEU A 9 -39.69 -37.44 -10.67
C LEU A 9 -39.10 -36.72 -11.90
N PRO A 10 -39.26 -37.24 -13.14
CA PRO A 10 -38.74 -36.55 -14.32
C PRO A 10 -39.41 -35.19 -14.56
N LEU A 11 -40.70 -35.01 -14.28
CA LEU A 11 -41.35 -33.70 -14.40
C LEU A 11 -40.76 -32.67 -13.44
N VAL A 12 -40.51 -33.06 -12.18
CA VAL A 12 -39.89 -32.18 -11.18
C VAL A 12 -38.44 -31.85 -11.58
N SER A 13 -37.68 -32.83 -12.07
CA SER A 13 -36.31 -32.60 -12.55
C SER A 13 -36.25 -31.64 -13.74
N VAL A 14 -37.12 -31.80 -14.74
CA VAL A 14 -37.18 -30.91 -15.91
C VAL A 14 -37.62 -29.50 -15.50
N SER A 15 -38.58 -29.39 -14.59
CA SER A 15 -39.03 -28.09 -14.06
C SER A 15 -37.91 -27.38 -13.29
N PHE A 16 -37.15 -28.11 -12.48
CA PHE A 16 -36.02 -27.56 -11.72
C PHE A 16 -34.88 -27.10 -12.64
N VAL A 17 -34.52 -27.90 -13.65
CA VAL A 17 -33.50 -27.52 -14.65
C VAL A 17 -33.98 -26.32 -15.48
N SER A 18 -35.25 -26.29 -15.88
CA SER A 18 -35.82 -25.15 -16.61
C SER A 18 -35.83 -23.87 -15.78
N LEU A 19 -36.13 -23.97 -14.47
CA LEU A 19 -36.05 -22.84 -13.55
C LEU A 19 -34.61 -22.35 -13.39
N LEU A 20 -33.63 -23.26 -13.26
CA LEU A 20 -32.21 -22.91 -13.20
C LEU A 20 -31.73 -22.23 -14.49
N LEU A 21 -32.16 -22.71 -15.66
CA LEU A 21 -31.85 -22.10 -16.95
C LEU A 21 -32.54 -20.74 -17.13
N PHE A 22 -33.76 -20.59 -16.63
CA PHE A 22 -34.46 -19.32 -16.66
C PHE A 22 -33.82 -18.29 -15.73
N LEU A 23 -33.41 -18.71 -14.53
CA LEU A 23 -32.66 -17.86 -13.59
C LEU A 23 -31.25 -17.53 -14.12
N SER A 24 -30.58 -18.45 -14.80
CA SER A 24 -29.29 -18.20 -15.45
C SER A 24 -29.43 -17.26 -16.66
N ALA A 25 -30.50 -17.39 -17.44
CA ALA A 25 -30.82 -16.45 -18.51
C ALA A 25 -31.14 -15.06 -17.98
N LEU A 26 -31.99 -14.94 -16.95
CA LEU A 26 -32.31 -13.66 -16.30
C LEU A 26 -31.09 -12.99 -15.68
N SER A 27 -30.21 -13.75 -15.05
CA SER A 27 -28.95 -13.23 -14.51
C SER A 27 -27.97 -12.86 -15.63
N GLY A 28 -27.92 -13.61 -16.74
CA GLY A 28 -27.16 -13.27 -17.94
C GLY A 28 -27.64 -11.98 -18.62
N PHE A 29 -28.96 -11.79 -18.77
CA PHE A 29 -29.57 -10.56 -19.31
C PHE A 29 -29.38 -9.36 -18.37
N SER A 30 -29.47 -9.57 -17.06
CA SER A 30 -29.19 -8.53 -16.06
C SER A 30 -27.71 -8.15 -16.03
N ALA A 31 -26.80 -9.12 -16.17
CA ALA A 31 -25.36 -8.87 -16.27
C ALA A 31 -25.03 -8.12 -17.57
N SER A 32 -25.68 -8.47 -18.68
CA SER A 32 -25.52 -7.80 -19.97
C SER A 32 -25.99 -6.34 -19.90
N SER A 33 -27.18 -6.08 -19.34
CA SER A 33 -27.67 -4.71 -19.17
C SER A 33 -26.82 -3.88 -18.20
N ALA A 34 -26.25 -4.49 -17.16
CA ALA A 34 -25.26 -3.84 -16.29
C ALA A 34 -23.91 -3.57 -17.00
N LEU A 35 -23.51 -4.43 -17.94
CA LEU A 35 -22.32 -4.22 -18.79
C LEU A 35 -22.53 -3.09 -19.82
N PHE A 36 -23.75 -2.89 -20.29
CA PHE A 36 -24.10 -1.82 -21.26
C PHE A 36 -24.57 -0.51 -20.62
N ALA A 37 -24.79 -0.47 -19.30
CA ALA A 37 -25.01 0.79 -18.60
C ALA A 37 -23.75 1.66 -18.76
N ARG A 38 -23.87 2.75 -19.52
CA ARG A 38 -22.78 3.72 -19.69
C ARG A 38 -22.32 4.19 -18.32
N LEU A 39 -21.09 3.84 -17.95
CA LEU A 39 -20.47 4.37 -16.74
C LEU A 39 -20.41 5.90 -16.85
N PRO A 40 -20.61 6.62 -15.73
CA PRO A 40 -20.35 8.05 -15.71
C PRO A 40 -18.92 8.32 -16.21
N PRO A 41 -18.65 9.43 -16.92
CA PRO A 41 -17.29 9.79 -17.24
C PRO A 41 -16.48 10.00 -15.94
N PRO A 42 -15.15 9.80 -15.97
CA PRO A 42 -14.32 10.10 -14.81
C PRO A 42 -14.44 11.59 -14.47
N SER A 43 -14.71 11.89 -13.20
CA SER A 43 -14.71 13.27 -12.71
C SER A 43 -13.30 13.84 -12.79
N TYR A 44 -13.17 15.11 -13.16
CA TYR A 44 -11.89 15.81 -13.13
C TYR A 44 -11.32 15.83 -11.70
N VAL A 45 -10.06 15.42 -11.56
CA VAL A 45 -9.30 15.48 -10.31
C VAL A 45 -8.54 16.81 -10.29
N ARG A 46 -8.97 17.75 -9.46
CA ARG A 46 -8.24 19.00 -9.20
C ARG A 46 -6.94 18.69 -8.48
N ARG A 47 -5.86 19.34 -8.90
CA ARG A 47 -4.50 19.18 -8.38
C ARG A 47 -3.97 20.51 -7.85
N GLY A 48 -2.83 20.47 -7.16
CA GLY A 48 -2.17 21.64 -6.59
C GLY A 48 -2.58 21.98 -5.16
N ALA A 49 -1.94 23.01 -4.61
CA ALA A 49 -1.97 23.34 -3.17
C ALA A 49 -3.37 23.67 -2.63
N ALA A 50 -4.27 24.20 -3.46
CA ALA A 50 -5.63 24.56 -3.07
C ALA A 50 -6.65 23.42 -3.20
N ALA A 51 -6.25 22.28 -3.78
CA ALA A 51 -7.09 21.10 -3.91
C ALA A 51 -6.77 20.09 -2.79
N PRO A 52 -7.66 19.14 -2.45
CA PRO A 52 -7.28 18.04 -1.56
C PRO A 52 -6.09 17.25 -2.12
N PRO A 53 -5.26 16.65 -1.28
CA PRO A 53 -4.08 15.94 -1.76
C PRO A 53 -4.41 14.69 -2.57
N SER A 54 -3.39 14.18 -3.26
CA SER A 54 -3.40 12.89 -3.95
C SER A 54 -2.18 12.07 -3.57
N PHE A 55 -2.40 10.77 -3.43
CA PHE A 55 -1.39 9.80 -3.01
C PHE A 55 -1.01 8.87 -4.17
N ALA A 56 0.27 8.58 -4.30
CA ALA A 56 0.80 7.51 -5.12
C ALA A 56 1.13 6.30 -4.23
N TYR A 57 0.37 5.22 -4.35
CA TYR A 57 0.57 4.00 -3.57
C TYR A 57 1.38 2.98 -4.35
N LEU A 58 2.50 2.53 -3.77
CA LEU A 58 3.11 1.25 -4.12
C LEU A 58 2.50 0.17 -3.23
N LEU A 59 1.88 -0.84 -3.84
CA LEU A 59 1.34 -2.02 -3.15
C LEU A 59 2.17 -3.24 -3.56
N ALA A 60 3.09 -3.67 -2.70
CA ALA A 60 4.09 -4.69 -3.00
C ALA A 60 3.80 -6.04 -2.31
N GLY A 61 4.06 -7.15 -3.00
CA GLY A 61 3.91 -8.50 -2.44
C GLY A 61 4.81 -9.52 -3.15
N GLY A 62 4.93 -10.70 -2.56
CA GLY A 62 5.64 -11.85 -3.12
C GLY A 62 4.70 -12.95 -3.62
N ARG A 63 5.26 -14.14 -3.80
CA ARG A 63 4.48 -15.34 -4.14
C ARG A 63 3.32 -15.56 -3.18
N GLY A 64 2.12 -15.76 -3.72
CA GLY A 64 0.89 -16.02 -2.96
C GLY A 64 0.19 -14.76 -2.42
N ASP A 65 0.76 -13.57 -2.66
CA ASP A 65 0.20 -12.33 -2.13
C ASP A 65 -0.86 -11.69 -3.05
N GLY A 66 -1.13 -12.22 -4.24
CA GLY A 66 -2.04 -11.60 -5.21
C GLY A 66 -3.42 -11.26 -4.63
N ARG A 67 -4.02 -12.16 -3.84
CA ARG A 67 -5.33 -11.92 -3.20
C ARG A 67 -5.27 -10.86 -2.10
N LYS A 68 -4.20 -10.87 -1.31
CA LYS A 68 -3.97 -9.85 -0.26
C LYS A 68 -3.78 -8.47 -0.88
N LEU A 69 -3.01 -8.37 -1.96
CA LEU A 69 -2.84 -7.11 -2.70
C LEU A 69 -4.15 -6.59 -3.28
N LEU A 70 -4.98 -7.46 -3.85
CA LEU A 70 -6.30 -7.05 -4.34
C LEU A 70 -7.20 -6.54 -3.21
N ARG A 71 -7.21 -7.24 -2.06
CA ARG A 71 -7.96 -6.81 -0.87
C ARG A 71 -7.48 -5.44 -0.39
N LEU A 72 -6.17 -5.27 -0.27
CA LEU A 72 -5.52 -4.03 0.16
C LEU A 72 -5.85 -2.87 -0.80
N LEU A 73 -5.69 -3.08 -2.12
CA LEU A 73 -6.03 -2.09 -3.14
C LEU A 73 -7.44 -1.55 -2.93
N LEU A 74 -8.42 -2.44 -2.76
CA LEU A 74 -9.82 -2.03 -2.58
C LEU A 74 -10.06 -1.34 -1.22
N ALA A 75 -9.29 -1.68 -0.18
CA ALA A 75 -9.35 -1.01 1.11
C ALA A 75 -8.77 0.41 1.06
N VAL A 76 -7.78 0.68 0.20
CA VAL A 76 -7.17 2.01 0.05
C VAL A 76 -7.59 2.75 -1.23
N TYR A 77 -8.54 2.22 -2.00
CA TYR A 77 -8.91 2.79 -3.31
C TYR A 77 -9.67 4.12 -3.18
N HIS A 78 -9.23 5.12 -3.94
CA HIS A 78 -9.90 6.39 -4.15
C HIS A 78 -9.56 6.91 -5.56
N PRO A 79 -10.53 7.45 -6.32
CA PRO A 79 -10.29 7.89 -7.71
C PRO A 79 -9.22 8.98 -7.90
N ARG A 80 -8.92 9.74 -6.84
CA ARG A 80 -7.89 10.80 -6.86
C ARG A 80 -6.45 10.27 -6.87
N ASN A 81 -6.26 9.07 -6.35
CA ASN A 81 -4.94 8.52 -6.07
C ASN A 81 -4.45 7.70 -7.26
N ARG A 82 -3.14 7.42 -7.29
CA ARG A 82 -2.49 6.53 -8.26
C ARG A 82 -2.01 5.26 -7.53
N TYR A 83 -2.17 4.11 -8.16
CA TYR A 83 -1.80 2.82 -7.57
C TYR A 83 -0.91 2.03 -8.52
N LEU A 84 0.19 1.50 -7.98
CA LEU A 84 1.07 0.58 -8.68
C LEU A 84 1.20 -0.69 -7.85
N LEU A 85 0.70 -1.79 -8.38
CA LEU A 85 0.80 -3.10 -7.75
C LEU A 85 2.03 -3.82 -8.30
N HIS A 86 2.85 -4.35 -7.40
CA HIS A 86 4.05 -5.10 -7.74
C HIS A 86 4.05 -6.44 -7.01
N LEU A 87 4.02 -7.54 -7.78
CA LEU A 87 4.36 -8.87 -7.30
C LEU A 87 5.81 -9.17 -7.71
N SER A 88 6.66 -9.56 -6.77
CA SER A 88 8.06 -9.86 -7.05
C SER A 88 8.24 -11.07 -7.96
N ALA A 89 9.46 -11.20 -8.51
CA ALA A 89 9.80 -12.18 -9.53
C ALA A 89 9.70 -13.64 -9.05
N ASP A 90 9.69 -13.88 -7.73
CA ASP A 90 9.43 -15.18 -7.11
C ASP A 90 7.99 -15.66 -7.32
N ALA A 91 7.01 -14.78 -7.52
CA ALA A 91 5.65 -15.17 -7.90
C ALA A 91 5.63 -15.75 -9.33
N PRO A 92 4.77 -16.74 -9.64
CA PRO A 92 4.64 -17.23 -11.01
C PRO A 92 3.98 -16.18 -11.94
N ALA A 93 4.26 -16.28 -13.24
CA ALA A 93 3.66 -15.37 -14.23
C ALA A 93 2.12 -15.47 -14.29
N SER A 94 1.58 -16.67 -14.01
CA SER A 94 0.13 -16.90 -13.91
C SER A 94 -0.52 -16.09 -12.79
N GLU A 95 0.10 -16.05 -11.60
CA GLU A 95 -0.42 -15.26 -10.47
C GLU A 95 -0.41 -13.76 -10.79
N ARG A 96 0.65 -13.26 -11.45
CA ARG A 96 0.71 -11.86 -11.91
C ARG A 96 -0.39 -11.54 -12.93
N ALA A 97 -0.63 -12.44 -13.88
CA ALA A 97 -1.70 -12.29 -14.87
C ALA A 97 -3.09 -12.33 -14.20
N GLU A 98 -3.28 -13.22 -13.23
CA GLU A 98 -4.52 -13.32 -12.45
C GLU A 98 -4.77 -12.03 -11.66
N LEU A 99 -3.75 -11.47 -10.99
CA LEU A 99 -3.85 -10.20 -10.29
C LEU A 99 -4.26 -9.07 -11.24
N ALA A 100 -3.58 -8.94 -12.39
CA ALA A 100 -3.92 -7.93 -13.39
C ALA A 100 -5.36 -8.05 -13.90
N ALA A 101 -5.80 -9.28 -14.18
CA ALA A 101 -7.16 -9.56 -14.62
C ALA A 101 -8.19 -9.27 -13.51
N ALA A 102 -7.86 -9.55 -12.24
CA ALA A 102 -8.71 -9.27 -11.11
C ALA A 102 -8.84 -7.76 -10.86
N VAL A 103 -7.75 -7.00 -10.93
CA VAL A 103 -7.74 -5.53 -10.83
C VAL A 103 -8.64 -4.89 -11.88
N ALA A 104 -8.54 -5.33 -13.14
CA ALA A 104 -9.37 -4.81 -14.24
C ALA A 104 -10.89 -5.03 -14.02
N ARG A 105 -11.26 -6.03 -13.20
CA ARG A 105 -12.64 -6.36 -12.84
C ARG A 105 -13.05 -5.90 -11.44
N ALA A 106 -12.14 -5.31 -10.67
CA ALA A 106 -12.31 -5.12 -9.23
C ALA A 106 -13.44 -4.14 -8.90
N ALA A 107 -13.50 -3.01 -9.61
CA ALA A 107 -14.57 -2.02 -9.49
C ALA A 107 -14.75 -1.21 -10.77
N PRO A 108 -15.98 -0.74 -11.10
CA PRO A 108 -16.22 0.12 -12.26
C PRO A 108 -15.38 1.41 -12.25
N ALA A 109 -15.16 1.99 -11.07
CA ALA A 109 -14.34 3.18 -10.90
C ALA A 109 -12.87 2.93 -11.30
N VAL A 110 -12.28 1.79 -10.94
CA VAL A 110 -10.89 1.45 -11.30
C VAL A 110 -10.70 1.52 -12.81
N ARG A 111 -11.66 0.97 -13.57
CA ARG A 111 -11.64 1.01 -15.03
C ARG A 111 -11.85 2.43 -15.58
N ALA A 112 -12.82 3.16 -15.03
CA ALA A 112 -13.16 4.49 -15.55
C ALA A 112 -12.08 5.55 -15.30
N PHE A 113 -11.43 5.51 -14.13
CA PHE A 113 -10.36 6.45 -13.78
C PHE A 113 -8.98 6.01 -14.27
N SER A 114 -8.81 4.72 -14.62
CA SER A 114 -7.55 4.18 -15.16
C SER A 114 -6.34 4.58 -14.31
N ASN A 115 -6.51 4.51 -12.98
CA ASN A 115 -5.56 4.98 -11.98
C ASN A 115 -4.85 3.85 -11.23
N VAL A 116 -4.98 2.61 -11.71
CA VAL A 116 -4.36 1.42 -11.13
C VAL A 116 -3.58 0.68 -12.21
N ASP A 117 -2.27 0.51 -11.98
CA ASP A 117 -1.36 -0.24 -12.84
C ASP A 117 -0.81 -1.47 -12.11
N VAL A 118 -0.52 -2.54 -12.86
CA VAL A 118 0.18 -3.72 -12.36
C VAL A 118 1.51 -3.86 -13.09
N VAL A 119 2.61 -4.02 -12.34
CA VAL A 119 3.95 -4.15 -12.91
C VAL A 119 4.04 -5.44 -13.74
N GLY A 120 4.14 -5.30 -15.07
CA GLY A 120 4.25 -6.44 -15.98
C GLY A 120 5.62 -7.14 -15.94
N ARG A 121 6.71 -6.38 -15.76
CA ARG A 121 8.09 -6.92 -15.66
C ARG A 121 8.59 -6.80 -14.21
N PRO A 122 8.43 -7.85 -13.39
CA PRO A 122 8.73 -7.78 -11.97
C PRO A 122 10.24 -7.69 -11.72
N THR A 123 10.62 -7.06 -10.62
CA THR A 123 11.95 -7.18 -10.02
C THR A 123 11.97 -8.27 -8.96
N ALA A 124 13.17 -8.75 -8.60
CA ALA A 124 13.35 -9.50 -7.36
C ALA A 124 12.94 -8.63 -6.16
N GLY A 125 12.48 -9.29 -5.10
CA GLY A 125 12.02 -8.65 -3.88
C GLY A 125 12.61 -9.32 -2.65
N THR A 126 13.95 -9.44 -2.60
CA THR A 126 14.58 -10.09 -1.44
C THR A 126 14.46 -9.16 -0.22
N PRO A 127 13.95 -9.64 0.93
CA PRO A 127 13.78 -8.79 2.11
C PRO A 127 15.12 -8.23 2.63
N MET A 128 16.17 -9.03 2.51
CA MET A 128 17.49 -8.75 3.09
C MET A 128 18.42 -7.94 2.19
N GLY A 129 18.21 -8.00 0.87
CA GLY A 129 19.15 -7.48 -0.12
C GLY A 129 18.69 -6.20 -0.81
N SER A 130 19.52 -5.72 -1.74
CA SER A 130 19.31 -4.47 -2.46
C SER A 130 18.23 -4.52 -3.54
N SER A 131 17.79 -5.70 -3.97
CA SER A 131 16.71 -5.84 -4.95
C SER A 131 15.38 -5.30 -4.45
N GLY A 132 15.07 -5.41 -3.16
CA GLY A 132 13.90 -4.78 -2.56
C GLY A 132 13.94 -3.26 -2.67
N LEU A 133 15.09 -2.64 -2.35
CA LEU A 133 15.29 -1.21 -2.55
C LEU A 133 15.20 -0.81 -4.03
N ALA A 134 15.83 -1.57 -4.92
CA ALA A 134 15.76 -1.34 -6.37
C ALA A 134 14.32 -1.44 -6.90
N ALA A 135 13.51 -2.36 -6.38
CA ALA A 135 12.09 -2.49 -6.71
C ALA A 135 11.32 -1.22 -6.32
N THR A 136 11.51 -0.73 -5.10
CA THR A 136 10.86 0.49 -4.59
C THR A 136 11.29 1.73 -5.39
N LEU A 137 12.58 1.90 -5.68
CA LEU A 137 13.07 3.01 -6.49
C LEU A 137 12.55 2.95 -7.93
N ARG A 138 12.48 1.76 -8.52
CA ARG A 138 11.88 1.56 -9.85
C ARG A 138 10.40 1.91 -9.87
N ALA A 139 9.65 1.52 -8.83
CA ALA A 139 8.24 1.86 -8.68
C ALA A 139 8.04 3.37 -8.53
N ALA A 140 8.87 4.03 -7.72
CA ALA A 140 8.84 5.48 -7.55
C ALA A 140 9.14 6.21 -8.88
N ALA A 141 10.14 5.76 -9.64
CA ALA A 141 10.44 6.29 -10.97
C ALA A 141 9.28 6.08 -11.96
N ALA A 142 8.59 4.94 -11.90
CA ALA A 142 7.39 4.70 -12.70
C ALA A 142 6.25 5.65 -12.30
N MET A 143 6.03 5.87 -11.00
CA MET A 143 4.99 6.79 -10.52
C MET A 143 5.24 8.24 -10.94
N LEU A 144 6.50 8.70 -10.96
CA LEU A 144 6.84 10.03 -11.47
C LEU A 144 6.49 10.20 -12.96
N ARG A 145 6.50 9.12 -13.74
CA ARG A 145 6.14 9.11 -15.17
C ARG A 145 4.65 8.94 -15.42
N LEU A 146 3.96 8.16 -14.60
CA LEU A 146 2.55 7.83 -14.78
C LEU A 146 1.62 8.97 -14.34
N ASP A 147 2.02 9.73 -13.33
CA ASP A 147 1.24 10.87 -12.81
C ASP A 147 2.20 11.98 -12.33
N ALA A 148 2.02 13.17 -12.88
CA ALA A 148 2.87 14.33 -12.60
C ALA A 148 2.46 15.11 -11.33
N GLU A 149 1.31 14.82 -10.74
CA GLU A 149 0.64 15.74 -9.80
C GLU A 149 0.18 15.08 -8.48
N TRP A 150 0.75 13.94 -8.11
CA TRP A 150 0.59 13.38 -6.76
C TRP A 150 1.53 14.06 -5.75
N ASP A 151 1.13 14.07 -4.49
CA ASP A 151 1.81 14.82 -3.42
C ASP A 151 2.74 13.95 -2.57
N TRP A 152 2.26 12.75 -2.21
CA TRP A 152 3.01 11.79 -1.41
C TRP A 152 3.04 10.40 -2.04
N PHE A 153 4.19 9.76 -1.96
CA PHE A 153 4.41 8.37 -2.30
C PHE A 153 4.36 7.51 -1.03
N ILE A 154 3.42 6.57 -0.98
CA ILE A 154 3.17 5.70 0.18
C ILE A 154 3.53 4.25 -0.19
N THR A 155 4.41 3.63 0.58
CA THR A 155 4.79 2.22 0.38
C THR A 155 4.00 1.30 1.31
N LEU A 156 3.16 0.42 0.77
CA LEU A 156 2.49 -0.64 1.53
C LEU A 156 2.84 -2.01 0.93
N ASN A 157 2.81 -3.03 1.76
CA ASN A 157 2.95 -4.41 1.35
C ASN A 157 1.67 -5.23 1.62
N ALA A 158 1.65 -6.47 1.14
CA ALA A 158 0.53 -7.39 1.27
C ALA A 158 0.16 -7.78 2.72
N ALA A 159 0.90 -7.30 3.72
CA ALA A 159 0.68 -7.56 5.13
C ALA A 159 0.33 -6.29 5.94
N ASP A 160 0.26 -5.13 5.28
CA ASP A 160 -0.26 -3.88 5.83
C ASP A 160 -1.78 -3.77 5.61
N TYR A 161 -2.47 -2.96 6.44
CA TYR A 161 -3.88 -2.63 6.25
C TYR A 161 -4.23 -1.21 6.77
N PRO A 162 -5.17 -0.49 6.13
CA PRO A 162 -5.59 0.83 6.61
C PRO A 162 -6.49 0.74 7.84
N LEU A 163 -6.36 1.73 8.73
CA LEU A 163 -7.16 1.92 9.95
C LEU A 163 -8.12 3.11 9.86
N LEU A 164 -8.23 3.72 8.68
CA LEU A 164 -9.12 4.83 8.40
C LEU A 164 -9.48 4.86 6.91
N THR A 165 -10.50 5.61 6.55
CA THR A 165 -10.94 5.72 5.15
C THR A 165 -10.03 6.65 4.36
N GLN A 166 -10.07 6.57 3.03
CA GLN A 166 -9.33 7.51 2.18
C GLN A 166 -9.81 8.95 2.35
N ASP A 167 -11.11 9.16 2.57
CA ASP A 167 -11.66 10.49 2.88
C ASP A 167 -11.07 11.04 4.19
N ASP A 168 -10.89 10.19 5.23
CA ASP A 168 -10.22 10.59 6.48
C ASP A 168 -8.77 11.01 6.23
N LEU A 169 -8.01 10.18 5.49
CA LEU A 169 -6.61 10.43 5.18
C LEU A 169 -6.46 11.75 4.40
N ILE A 170 -7.21 11.91 3.33
CA ILE A 170 -7.19 13.12 2.47
C ILE A 170 -7.59 14.35 3.28
N HIS A 171 -8.61 14.25 4.14
CA HIS A 171 -9.07 15.35 4.97
C HIS A 171 -7.99 15.84 5.92
N VAL A 172 -7.35 14.94 6.67
CA VAL A 172 -6.30 15.31 7.64
C VAL A 172 -5.04 15.79 6.92
N PHE A 173 -4.61 15.11 5.86
CA PHE A 173 -3.44 15.51 5.07
C PHE A 173 -3.65 16.83 4.31
N SER A 174 -4.88 17.31 4.15
CA SER A 174 -5.14 18.65 3.62
C SER A 174 -4.57 19.76 4.51
N SER A 175 -4.40 19.51 5.81
CA SER A 175 -3.73 20.42 6.76
C SER A 175 -2.23 20.14 6.95
N VAL A 176 -1.72 19.03 6.43
CA VAL A 176 -0.30 18.66 6.56
C VAL A 176 0.51 19.36 5.46
N PRO A 177 1.64 20.02 5.79
CA PRO A 177 2.50 20.62 4.77
C PRO A 177 3.04 19.57 3.79
N ARG A 178 2.79 19.77 2.49
CA ARG A 178 3.11 18.82 1.40
C ARG A 178 4.59 18.53 1.21
N HIS A 179 5.46 19.36 1.75
CA HIS A 179 6.90 19.18 1.68
C HIS A 179 7.45 18.21 2.74
N LEU A 180 6.61 17.68 3.64
CA LEU A 180 7.05 16.78 4.69
C LEU A 180 7.14 15.32 4.23
N ASN A 181 8.19 14.66 4.69
CA ASN A 181 8.35 13.20 4.68
C ASN A 181 8.02 12.64 6.07
N PHE A 182 7.48 11.42 6.12
CA PHE A 182 7.33 10.63 7.34
C PHE A 182 8.21 9.40 7.21
N ILE A 183 9.33 9.42 7.94
CA ILE A 183 10.37 8.40 7.92
C ILE A 183 10.77 8.17 9.38
N ASP A 184 10.41 7.04 9.97
CA ASP A 184 10.96 6.62 11.27
C ASP A 184 12.45 6.33 11.12
N HIS A 185 13.33 7.03 11.85
CA HIS A 185 14.77 6.98 11.70
C HIS A 185 15.52 7.16 13.03
N THR A 186 16.71 6.58 13.10
CA THR A 186 17.70 6.82 14.16
C THR A 186 19.11 6.72 13.60
N SER A 187 20.02 7.52 14.16
CA SER A 187 21.46 7.35 13.95
C SER A 187 22.14 6.51 15.03
N ASP A 188 21.40 6.16 16.09
CA ASP A 188 21.88 5.21 17.10
C ASP A 188 21.72 3.79 16.57
N ILE A 189 22.74 3.36 15.81
CA ILE A 189 22.75 2.05 15.15
C ILE A 189 23.15 0.92 16.10
N GLY A 190 23.89 1.20 17.17
CA GLY A 190 24.31 0.22 18.17
C GLY A 190 24.81 -1.11 17.57
N TRP A 191 24.23 -2.23 18.01
CA TRP A 191 24.58 -3.56 17.51
C TRP A 191 24.35 -3.75 16.01
N LYS A 192 23.45 -2.96 15.39
CA LYS A 192 23.16 -3.03 13.95
C LYS A 192 24.36 -2.62 13.12
N GLU A 193 25.30 -1.85 13.66
CA GLU A 193 26.53 -1.48 12.96
C GLU A 193 27.34 -2.72 12.54
N SER A 194 27.71 -3.53 13.53
CA SER A 194 28.55 -4.73 13.34
C SER A 194 27.84 -5.88 12.62
N GLN A 195 26.51 -5.88 12.68
CA GLN A 195 25.66 -6.91 12.08
C GLN A 195 25.09 -6.53 10.73
N ARG A 196 24.81 -5.26 10.42
CA ARG A 196 24.11 -4.88 9.18
C ARG A 196 24.93 -3.97 8.26
N VAL A 197 25.71 -3.04 8.83
CA VAL A 197 26.43 -2.00 8.08
C VAL A 197 27.82 -2.45 7.64
N GLN A 198 28.58 -3.02 8.57
CA GLN A 198 29.95 -3.49 8.35
C GLN A 198 30.03 -4.79 7.51
N PRO A 199 29.10 -5.75 7.63
CA PRO A 199 29.11 -6.92 6.75
C PRO A 199 28.82 -6.55 5.30
N ILE A 200 29.53 -7.20 4.39
CA ILE A 200 29.33 -7.05 2.94
C ILE A 200 28.46 -8.22 2.48
N ILE A 201 27.29 -7.91 1.91
CA ILE A 201 26.43 -8.92 1.29
C ILE A 201 26.26 -8.70 -0.21
N VAL A 202 26.06 -9.79 -0.95
CA VAL A 202 25.67 -9.79 -2.35
C VAL A 202 24.28 -10.40 -2.46
N ASP A 203 23.31 -9.57 -2.79
CA ASP A 203 21.94 -10.01 -3.00
C ASP A 203 21.84 -10.91 -4.23
N ALA A 204 21.36 -12.14 -4.05
CA ALA A 204 21.19 -13.06 -5.18
C ALA A 204 20.13 -12.57 -6.16
N GLY A 205 19.16 -11.76 -5.71
CA GLY A 205 18.13 -11.18 -6.57
C GLY A 205 18.66 -10.26 -7.67
N VAL A 206 19.90 -9.77 -7.55
CA VAL A 206 20.54 -8.90 -8.55
C VAL A 206 20.98 -9.68 -9.80
N TYR A 207 21.37 -10.95 -9.66
CA TYR A 207 21.85 -11.78 -10.78
C TYR A 207 21.01 -13.04 -11.03
N LEU A 208 20.12 -13.41 -10.10
CA LEU A 208 19.17 -14.52 -10.21
C LEU A 208 17.81 -14.12 -9.64
N ALA A 209 16.94 -13.58 -10.48
CA ALA A 209 15.69 -12.93 -10.04
C ALA A 209 14.73 -13.80 -9.19
N GLY A 210 14.81 -15.13 -9.29
CA GLY A 210 13.98 -16.07 -8.52
C GLY A 210 14.56 -16.48 -7.17
N ARG A 211 15.79 -16.04 -6.82
CA ARG A 211 16.46 -16.43 -5.59
C ARG A 211 16.34 -15.31 -4.54
N ASN A 212 15.94 -15.69 -3.33
CA ASN A 212 15.70 -14.78 -2.21
C ASN A 212 16.82 -14.77 -1.15
N GLN A 213 17.90 -15.49 -1.40
CA GLN A 213 19.07 -15.58 -0.52
C GLN A 213 20.07 -14.46 -0.82
N PHE A 214 21.05 -14.29 0.06
CA PHE A 214 22.20 -13.44 -0.15
C PHE A 214 23.48 -14.21 0.17
N PHE A 215 24.59 -13.77 -0.41
CA PHE A 215 25.92 -14.23 -0.07
C PHE A 215 26.55 -13.23 0.88
N GLN A 216 27.11 -13.68 1.99
CA GLN A 216 27.83 -12.81 2.92
C GLN A 216 29.32 -13.06 2.74
N ALA A 217 30.09 -11.98 2.55
CA ALA A 217 31.54 -12.06 2.50
C ALA A 217 32.11 -12.38 3.88
N THR A 218 33.26 -13.04 3.91
CA THR A 218 34.00 -13.32 5.15
C THR A 218 34.55 -12.03 5.77
N GLU A 219 35.08 -11.14 4.92
CA GLU A 219 35.62 -9.85 5.33
C GLU A 219 34.51 -8.82 5.59
N LYS A 220 34.77 -7.93 6.54
CA LYS A 220 33.93 -6.77 6.82
C LYS A 220 34.60 -5.50 6.31
N ARG A 221 33.81 -4.44 6.15
CA ARG A 221 34.29 -3.08 5.92
C ARG A 221 34.02 -2.21 7.13
N ASP A 222 34.76 -1.11 7.24
CA ASP A 222 34.47 -0.08 8.22
C ASP A 222 33.17 0.67 7.88
N THR A 223 32.54 1.20 8.92
CA THR A 223 31.39 2.10 8.79
C THR A 223 31.83 3.39 8.08
N PRO A 224 31.05 3.91 7.11
CA PRO A 224 31.42 5.07 6.32
C PRO A 224 31.55 6.31 7.20
N ASP A 225 32.60 7.10 6.95
CA ASP A 225 32.87 8.40 7.56
C ASP A 225 32.39 9.57 6.68
N SER A 226 32.27 9.34 5.37
CA SER A 226 31.80 10.34 4.39
C SER A 226 30.33 10.77 4.54
N PHE A 227 29.52 10.00 5.27
CA PHE A 227 28.13 10.34 5.59
C PHE A 227 27.71 9.61 6.87
N LYS A 228 26.73 10.16 7.59
CA LYS A 228 26.17 9.48 8.77
C LYS A 228 25.14 8.44 8.35
N PHE A 229 25.31 7.19 8.78
CA PHE A 229 24.33 6.14 8.51
C PHE A 229 23.10 6.30 9.42
N PHE A 230 21.93 6.35 8.82
CA PHE A 230 20.64 6.31 9.53
C PHE A 230 19.89 5.04 9.16
N THR A 231 19.16 4.50 10.12
CA THR A 231 18.30 3.32 9.93
C THR A 231 16.95 3.49 10.61
N GLY A 232 15.94 2.73 10.20
CA GLY A 232 14.63 2.74 10.84
C GLY A 232 13.63 1.87 10.10
N SER A 233 12.35 2.23 10.18
CA SER A 233 11.28 1.51 9.50
C SER A 233 11.47 1.52 7.97
N PRO A 234 11.41 0.37 7.28
CA PRO A 234 11.50 0.35 5.82
C PRO A 234 10.25 0.94 5.14
N TRP A 235 9.23 1.30 5.92
CA TRP A 235 7.96 1.77 5.43
C TRP A 235 7.86 3.29 5.53
N VAL A 236 7.70 3.97 4.40
CA VAL A 236 7.87 5.43 4.34
C VAL A 236 6.69 6.11 3.65
N ILE A 237 6.50 7.39 3.97
CA ILE A 237 5.63 8.30 3.22
C ILE A 237 6.49 9.49 2.77
N LEU A 238 6.75 9.55 1.48
CA LEU A 238 7.73 10.47 0.91
C LEU A 238 7.02 11.56 0.10
N ASN A 239 7.37 12.82 0.31
CA ASN A 239 6.87 13.87 -0.57
C ASN A 239 7.47 13.72 -1.98
N ARG A 240 6.73 14.20 -2.98
CA ARG A 240 7.14 14.08 -4.38
C ARG A 240 8.54 14.64 -4.67
N ARG A 241 8.88 15.81 -4.13
CA ARG A 241 10.18 16.45 -4.39
C ARG A 241 11.35 15.62 -3.83
N PHE A 242 11.17 14.96 -2.70
CA PHE A 242 12.17 14.04 -2.16
C PHE A 242 12.31 12.77 -3.01
N VAL A 243 11.20 12.26 -3.55
CA VAL A 243 11.25 11.16 -4.53
C VAL A 243 11.99 11.60 -5.80
N GLU A 244 11.71 12.78 -6.32
CA GLU A 244 12.44 13.36 -7.46
C GLU A 244 13.94 13.48 -7.16
N TYR A 245 14.33 13.86 -5.94
CA TYR A 245 15.74 13.91 -5.53
C TYR A 245 16.39 12.53 -5.56
N CYS A 246 15.73 11.52 -4.97
CA CYS A 246 16.23 10.15 -4.96
C CYS A 246 16.39 9.57 -6.37
N ILE A 247 15.46 9.89 -7.29
CA ILE A 247 15.45 9.34 -8.65
C ILE A 247 16.35 10.10 -9.62
N PHE A 248 16.25 11.43 -9.64
CA PHE A 248 17.02 12.26 -10.57
C PHE A 248 18.43 12.53 -10.05
N GLY A 249 18.65 12.56 -8.74
CA GLY A 249 19.96 12.78 -8.13
C GLY A 249 20.65 14.03 -8.67
N TRP A 250 20.04 15.21 -8.57
CA TRP A 250 20.73 16.43 -9.02
C TRP A 250 22.01 16.74 -8.24
N GLU A 251 22.20 16.05 -7.11
CA GLU A 251 23.48 15.92 -6.40
C GLU A 251 23.97 14.46 -6.38
N ASN A 252 25.22 14.26 -6.00
CA ASN A 252 25.82 12.92 -5.97
C ASN A 252 25.33 12.06 -4.81
N LEU A 253 24.85 12.65 -3.70
CA LEU A 253 24.55 11.94 -2.46
C LEU A 253 23.60 10.73 -2.64
N PRO A 254 22.42 10.82 -3.30
CA PRO A 254 21.54 9.66 -3.49
C PRO A 254 22.19 8.53 -4.30
N ARG A 255 23.09 8.86 -5.25
CA ARG A 255 23.81 7.87 -6.06
C ARG A 255 24.94 7.21 -5.27
N THR A 256 25.73 7.99 -4.54
CA THR A 256 26.79 7.50 -3.66
C THR A 256 26.24 6.57 -2.59
N LEU A 257 25.15 6.97 -1.92
CA LEU A 257 24.46 6.13 -0.95
C LEU A 257 23.91 4.85 -1.57
N LEU A 258 23.34 4.92 -2.78
CA LEU A 258 22.85 3.73 -3.47
C LEU A 258 23.97 2.74 -3.79
N MET A 259 25.13 3.22 -4.26
CA MET A 259 26.31 2.39 -4.48
C MET A 259 26.75 1.69 -3.18
N TYR A 260 26.83 2.43 -2.08
CA TYR A 260 27.24 1.88 -0.79
C TYR A 260 26.24 0.86 -0.24
N LEU A 261 24.94 1.18 -0.28
CA LEU A 261 23.85 0.38 0.27
C LEU A 261 23.52 -0.87 -0.57
N THR A 262 24.04 -0.96 -1.80
CA THR A 262 23.86 -2.15 -2.65
C THR A 262 24.37 -3.43 -1.97
N ASN A 263 25.38 -3.31 -1.11
CA ASN A 263 26.00 -4.42 -0.38
C ASN A 263 25.79 -4.38 1.14
N VAL A 264 24.79 -3.64 1.62
CA VAL A 264 24.38 -3.58 3.04
C VAL A 264 23.20 -4.51 3.26
N MET A 265 23.09 -5.09 4.47
CA MET A 265 21.89 -5.83 4.84
C MET A 265 20.73 -4.90 5.16
N LEU A 266 19.53 -5.24 4.67
CA LEU A 266 18.30 -4.45 4.83
C LEU A 266 18.45 -3.00 4.32
N PRO A 267 18.90 -2.78 3.08
CA PRO A 267 19.18 -1.42 2.60
C PRO A 267 17.93 -0.54 2.48
N LEU A 268 16.74 -1.13 2.40
CA LEU A 268 15.48 -0.39 2.45
C LEU A 268 15.26 0.28 3.82
N GLU A 269 15.76 -0.30 4.91
CA GLU A 269 15.78 0.28 6.25
C GLU A 269 16.87 1.36 6.42
N GLY A 270 17.68 1.64 5.40
CA GLY A 270 18.81 2.59 5.49
C GLY A 270 18.82 3.70 4.44
N TYR A 271 18.31 3.44 3.24
CA TYR A 271 18.45 4.35 2.10
C TYR A 271 17.74 5.69 2.30
N PHE A 272 16.40 5.69 2.39
CA PHE A 272 15.64 6.93 2.49
C PHE A 272 16.01 7.72 3.74
N HIS A 273 16.26 7.02 4.85
CA HIS A 273 16.75 7.56 6.11
C HIS A 273 18.06 8.34 5.92
N SER A 274 19.07 7.69 5.36
CA SER A 274 20.40 8.27 5.18
C SER A 274 20.37 9.39 4.14
N VAL A 275 19.63 9.25 3.03
CA VAL A 275 19.51 10.31 2.02
C VAL A 275 18.81 11.54 2.62
N ALA A 276 17.69 11.36 3.33
CA ALA A 276 16.96 12.48 3.93
C ALA A 276 17.80 13.21 4.97
N CYS A 277 18.43 12.48 5.90
CA CYS A 277 19.16 13.08 7.01
C CYS A 277 20.53 13.67 6.64
N ASN A 278 21.13 13.26 5.52
CA ASN A 278 22.39 13.84 5.02
C ASN A 278 22.18 14.91 3.94
N SER A 279 20.95 15.36 3.69
CA SER A 279 20.62 16.41 2.71
C SER A 279 19.75 17.51 3.33
N ASP A 280 19.40 18.53 2.54
CA ASP A 280 18.48 19.60 2.94
C ASP A 280 17.07 19.09 3.34
N PHE A 281 16.72 17.86 2.95
CA PHE A 281 15.46 17.22 3.33
C PHE A 281 15.38 16.87 4.81
N ARG A 282 16.49 16.95 5.57
CA ARG A 282 16.51 16.73 7.02
C ARG A 282 15.54 17.65 7.77
N ASN A 283 15.36 18.88 7.29
CA ASN A 283 14.47 19.88 7.91
C ASN A 283 12.98 19.61 7.60
N PHE A 284 12.71 18.69 6.68
CA PHE A 284 11.37 18.36 6.22
C PHE A 284 11.04 16.88 6.47
N THR A 285 11.72 16.25 7.42
CA THR A 285 11.53 14.83 7.75
C THR A 285 11.02 14.70 9.17
N VAL A 286 9.79 14.19 9.30
CA VAL A 286 9.16 13.83 10.56
C VAL A 286 9.58 12.41 10.92
N ASN A 287 10.09 12.22 12.14
CA ASN A 287 10.56 10.94 12.64
C ASN A 287 9.40 10.06 13.11
N ASN A 288 8.63 9.55 12.15
CA ASN A 288 7.50 8.66 12.36
C ASN A 288 7.15 8.00 11.02
N ASP A 289 6.74 6.74 11.00
CA ASP A 289 6.35 6.04 9.77
C ASP A 289 4.82 5.93 9.56
N LEU A 290 4.02 6.46 10.48
CA LEU A 290 2.57 6.38 10.52
C LEU A 290 2.04 4.93 10.49
N ARG A 291 2.73 3.98 11.14
CA ARG A 291 2.30 2.57 11.23
C ARG A 291 2.22 2.06 12.66
N TYR A 292 1.13 1.37 12.94
CA TYR A 292 0.96 0.62 14.18
C TYR A 292 1.59 -0.77 14.01
N MET A 293 2.48 -1.12 14.93
CA MET A 293 3.22 -2.38 14.97
C MET A 293 3.39 -2.82 16.42
N ILE A 294 3.27 -4.13 16.65
CA ILE A 294 3.62 -4.74 17.94
C ILE A 294 4.90 -5.54 17.74
N TRP A 295 5.92 -5.23 18.54
CA TRP A 295 7.23 -5.88 18.49
C TRP A 295 7.44 -6.72 19.75
N ASP A 296 8.22 -7.81 19.61
CA ASP A 296 8.85 -8.48 20.75
C ASP A 296 9.77 -7.50 21.51
N ASN A 297 10.08 -7.81 22.77
CA ASN A 297 11.14 -7.16 23.51
C ASN A 297 12.22 -8.18 23.92
N PRO A 298 13.41 -8.16 23.30
CA PRO A 298 13.87 -7.24 22.26
C PRO A 298 13.21 -7.49 20.89
N PRO A 299 13.13 -6.49 19.99
CA PRO A 299 12.52 -6.64 18.67
C PRO A 299 13.20 -7.73 17.83
N GLN A 300 12.40 -8.64 17.29
CA GLN A 300 12.83 -9.60 16.27
C GLN A 300 12.83 -8.98 14.87
N MET A 301 13.10 -9.79 13.82
CA MET A 301 13.14 -9.35 12.42
C MET A 301 11.79 -8.91 11.87
N GLU A 302 10.69 -9.50 12.34
CA GLU A 302 9.33 -9.13 11.92
C GLU A 302 8.46 -8.84 13.14
N PRO A 303 7.51 -7.88 13.05
CA PRO A 303 6.55 -7.62 14.11
C PRO A 303 5.53 -8.77 14.23
N HIS A 304 4.83 -8.84 15.36
CA HIS A 304 3.79 -9.83 15.59
C HIS A 304 2.63 -9.72 14.60
N PHE A 305 1.97 -10.86 14.39
CA PHE A 305 0.71 -10.90 13.68
C PHE A 305 -0.41 -10.36 14.58
N LEU A 306 -1.06 -9.31 14.09
CA LEU A 306 -2.22 -8.70 14.73
C LEU A 306 -3.44 -9.61 14.54
N ASN A 307 -4.27 -9.70 15.59
CA ASN A 307 -5.49 -10.49 15.63
C ASN A 307 -6.60 -9.73 16.37
N VAL A 308 -7.82 -10.29 16.42
CA VAL A 308 -9.02 -9.64 16.97
C VAL A 308 -8.83 -9.05 18.38
N THR A 309 -7.97 -9.60 19.23
CA THR A 309 -7.75 -9.09 20.60
C THR A 309 -7.11 -7.70 20.62
N HIS A 310 -6.42 -7.31 19.54
CA HIS A 310 -5.74 -6.02 19.42
C HIS A 310 -6.65 -4.92 18.87
N TYR A 311 -7.91 -5.22 18.51
CA TYR A 311 -8.79 -4.29 17.79
C TYR A 311 -8.98 -2.94 18.49
N ASP A 312 -9.29 -2.96 19.79
CA ASP A 312 -9.65 -1.74 20.52
C ASP A 312 -8.44 -0.81 20.68
N GLU A 313 -7.27 -1.37 20.97
CA GLU A 313 -6.01 -0.63 21.05
C GLU A 313 -5.66 -0.01 19.69
N LEU A 314 -5.67 -0.83 18.65
CA LEU A 314 -5.30 -0.45 17.29
C LEU A 314 -6.18 0.69 16.76
N VAL A 315 -7.51 0.60 16.92
CA VAL A 315 -8.46 1.67 16.54
C VAL A 315 -8.40 2.87 17.51
N GLY A 316 -7.88 2.67 18.72
CA GLY A 316 -7.64 3.71 19.72
C GLY A 316 -6.51 4.66 19.35
N THR A 317 -5.45 4.15 18.70
CA THR A 317 -4.20 4.88 18.44
C THR A 317 -4.33 6.10 17.53
N GLY A 318 -5.28 6.09 16.59
CA GLY A 318 -5.41 7.13 15.56
C GLY A 318 -4.40 7.02 14.42
N VAL A 319 -3.53 6.02 14.41
CA VAL A 319 -2.54 5.78 13.35
C VAL A 319 -3.26 5.32 12.05
N PRO A 320 -2.81 5.72 10.84
CA PRO A 320 -3.56 5.45 9.62
C PRO A 320 -3.40 4.03 9.06
N PHE A 321 -2.31 3.32 9.40
CA PHE A 321 -2.00 1.99 8.90
C PHE A 321 -1.51 1.08 10.03
N ALA A 322 -1.66 -0.24 9.85
CA ALA A 322 -1.14 -1.24 10.78
C ALA A 322 -0.50 -2.44 10.07
N ARG A 323 0.35 -3.17 10.80
CA ARG A 323 0.95 -4.45 10.38
C ARG A 323 1.42 -5.28 11.60
N LYS A 324 1.55 -6.60 11.50
CA LYS A 324 1.40 -7.46 10.29
C LYS A 324 0.11 -8.28 10.36
N PHE A 325 -0.56 -8.50 9.23
CA PHE A 325 -1.77 -9.33 9.16
C PHE A 325 -1.54 -10.64 8.42
N LYS A 326 -2.20 -11.71 8.87
CA LYS A 326 -2.30 -12.99 8.13
C LYS A 326 -3.36 -12.88 7.03
N GLU A 327 -3.26 -13.76 6.03
CA GLU A 327 -4.34 -13.91 5.06
C GLU A 327 -5.61 -14.41 5.78
N ASN A 328 -6.76 -13.83 5.44
CA ASN A 328 -8.07 -14.16 6.03
C ASN A 328 -8.14 -14.01 7.57
N GLU A 329 -7.31 -13.13 8.14
CA GLU A 329 -7.39 -12.79 9.55
C GLU A 329 -8.75 -12.13 9.89
N PRO A 330 -9.55 -12.66 10.83
CA PRO A 330 -10.87 -12.12 11.17
C PRO A 330 -10.85 -10.65 11.61
N LEU A 331 -9.73 -10.16 12.14
CA LEU A 331 -9.55 -8.74 12.45
C LEU A 331 -9.71 -7.86 11.19
N LEU A 332 -9.28 -8.31 10.02
CA LEU A 332 -9.43 -7.54 8.78
C LEU A 332 -10.90 -7.33 8.40
N ASP A 333 -11.74 -8.35 8.62
CA ASP A 333 -13.18 -8.25 8.38
C ASP A 333 -13.85 -7.32 9.40
N LYS A 334 -13.41 -7.37 10.66
CA LYS A 334 -13.86 -6.43 11.70
C LYS A 334 -13.49 -4.98 11.37
N ILE A 335 -12.28 -4.73 10.86
CA ILE A 335 -11.86 -3.40 10.38
C ILE A 335 -12.70 -2.97 9.18
N ASP A 336 -12.92 -3.85 8.21
CA ASP A 336 -13.74 -3.56 7.02
C ASP A 336 -15.16 -3.12 7.40
N ASP A 337 -15.78 -3.80 8.36
CA ASP A 337 -17.15 -3.51 8.81
C ASP A 337 -17.23 -2.26 9.69
N GLN A 338 -16.42 -2.20 10.74
CA GLN A 338 -16.57 -1.21 11.82
C GLN A 338 -15.85 0.11 11.54
N VAL A 339 -14.74 0.07 10.81
CA VAL A 339 -13.89 1.24 10.54
C VAL A 339 -14.10 1.74 9.13
N LEU A 340 -13.90 0.87 8.13
CA LEU A 340 -13.95 1.26 6.72
C LEU A 340 -15.38 1.25 6.15
N ARG A 341 -16.34 0.66 6.87
CA ARG A 341 -17.76 0.54 6.50
C ARG A 341 -17.97 0.02 5.07
N ARG A 342 -17.12 -0.91 4.64
CA ARG A 342 -17.09 -1.43 3.27
C ARG A 342 -17.53 -2.90 3.24
N TRP A 343 -18.00 -3.34 2.08
CA TRP A 343 -18.25 -4.75 1.84
C TRP A 343 -17.00 -5.47 1.34
N HIS A 344 -16.97 -6.79 1.57
CA HIS A 344 -15.90 -7.64 1.07
C HIS A 344 -15.73 -7.46 -0.46
N GLN A 345 -14.48 -7.33 -0.91
CA GLN A 345 -14.12 -7.13 -2.32
C GLN A 345 -14.75 -5.90 -2.99
N ARG A 346 -15.10 -4.85 -2.23
CA ARG A 346 -15.57 -3.57 -2.79
C ARG A 346 -14.75 -2.39 -2.28
N PRO A 347 -14.58 -1.32 -3.08
CA PRO A 347 -13.92 -0.11 -2.60
C PRO A 347 -14.55 0.45 -1.33
N VAL A 348 -13.75 1.15 -0.51
CA VAL A 348 -14.27 1.91 0.62
C VAL A 348 -15.20 3.02 0.13
N PRO A 349 -16.45 3.10 0.62
CA PRO A 349 -17.36 4.19 0.25
C PRO A 349 -16.84 5.53 0.76
N GLY A 350 -16.58 6.46 -0.14
CA GLY A 350 -16.28 7.86 0.17
C GLY A 350 -17.39 8.80 -0.31
N ALA A 351 -17.21 10.10 -0.12
CA ALA A 351 -18.14 11.13 -0.60
C ALA A 351 -18.34 11.11 -2.13
N TRP A 352 -17.35 10.57 -2.85
CA TRP A 352 -17.39 10.42 -4.29
C TRP A 352 -18.38 9.34 -4.78
N CYS A 353 -18.77 8.39 -3.92
CA CYS A 353 -19.70 7.31 -4.26
C CYS A 353 -21.17 7.79 -4.14
N THR A 354 -21.92 7.77 -5.24
CA THR A 354 -23.31 8.28 -5.29
C THR A 354 -24.36 7.23 -5.57
N GLY A 355 -23.96 5.97 -5.81
CA GLY A 355 -24.88 4.88 -6.00
C GLY A 355 -25.73 4.65 -4.74
N ARG A 356 -27.02 4.37 -4.93
CA ARG A 356 -27.91 4.05 -3.81
C ARG A 356 -27.42 2.77 -3.14
N ARG A 357 -27.17 2.83 -1.82
CA ARG A 357 -26.84 1.66 -1.01
C ARG A 357 -28.04 0.73 -0.98
N ARG A 358 -27.96 -0.37 -1.73
CA ARG A 358 -28.92 -1.49 -1.73
C ARG A 358 -28.14 -2.77 -1.49
N TRP A 359 -28.83 -3.82 -1.01
CA TRP A 359 -28.19 -5.08 -0.60
C TRP A 359 -27.27 -5.70 -1.67
N PHE A 360 -27.51 -5.43 -2.95
CA PHE A 360 -26.74 -5.96 -4.08
C PHE A 360 -26.09 -4.89 -4.96
N SER A 361 -26.08 -3.62 -4.53
CA SER A 361 -25.55 -2.52 -5.36
C SER A 361 -24.39 -1.85 -4.65
N ASP A 362 -23.21 -1.91 -5.27
CA ASP A 362 -22.04 -1.17 -4.83
C ASP A 362 -22.28 0.35 -5.00
N PRO A 363 -22.28 1.15 -3.92
CA PRO A 363 -22.48 2.60 -4.01
C PRO A 363 -21.42 3.28 -4.87
N CYS A 364 -20.25 2.66 -5.03
CA CYS A 364 -19.13 3.19 -5.80
C CYS A 364 -19.17 2.78 -7.28
N SER A 365 -20.26 2.13 -7.74
CA SER A 365 -20.53 1.89 -9.17
C SER A 365 -21.00 3.16 -9.91
N GLN A 366 -21.45 4.16 -9.17
CA GLN A 366 -21.73 5.50 -9.67
C GLN A 366 -20.96 6.51 -8.83
N TRP A 367 -20.49 7.57 -9.47
CA TRP A 367 -19.69 8.59 -8.80
C TRP A 367 -20.05 10.00 -9.24
N SER A 368 -19.65 10.94 -8.41
CA SER A 368 -19.76 12.38 -8.62
C SER A 368 -18.37 13.02 -8.48
N ASN A 369 -18.33 14.23 -7.94
CA ASN A 369 -17.14 15.02 -7.76
C ASN A 369 -16.16 14.36 -6.78
N VAL A 370 -15.09 13.80 -7.32
CA VAL A 370 -14.00 13.15 -6.58
C VAL A 370 -13.11 14.13 -5.80
N ASN A 371 -13.40 15.43 -5.84
CA ASN A 371 -12.72 16.45 -5.04
C ASN A 371 -13.43 16.73 -3.72
N ILE A 372 -14.62 16.17 -3.49
CA ILE A 372 -15.31 16.27 -2.21
C ILE A 372 -14.85 15.09 -1.35
N VAL A 373 -14.50 15.38 -0.11
CA VAL A 373 -14.18 14.37 0.91
C VAL A 373 -15.14 14.54 2.09
N ARG A 374 -15.54 13.43 2.69
CA ARG A 374 -16.36 13.40 3.89
C ARG A 374 -15.63 12.62 4.98
N PRO A 375 -14.92 13.30 5.90
CA PRO A 375 -14.27 12.61 7.01
C PRO A 375 -15.30 11.87 7.86
N GLY A 376 -14.94 10.67 8.28
CA GLY A 376 -15.60 9.86 9.29
C GLY A 376 -14.98 10.03 10.68
N PRO A 377 -15.35 9.16 11.63
CA PRO A 377 -14.92 9.29 13.03
C PRO A 377 -13.41 9.14 13.25
N GLN A 378 -12.71 8.37 12.40
CA GLN A 378 -11.27 8.15 12.56
C GLN A 378 -10.43 9.38 12.20
N ALA A 379 -10.95 10.30 11.37
CA ALA A 379 -10.24 11.53 11.03
C ALA A 379 -9.91 12.37 12.27
N GLU A 380 -10.75 12.35 13.31
CA GLU A 380 -10.50 13.15 14.52
C GLU A 380 -9.33 12.57 15.33
N LYS A 381 -9.32 11.25 15.55
CA LYS A 381 -8.20 10.58 16.23
C LYS A 381 -6.90 10.76 15.45
N PHE A 382 -6.98 10.62 14.13
CA PHE A 382 -5.82 10.78 13.28
C PHE A 382 -5.30 12.22 13.26
N ARG A 383 -6.19 13.23 13.28
CA ARG A 383 -5.77 14.63 13.43
C ARG A 383 -5.02 14.85 14.74
N THR A 384 -5.53 14.32 15.84
CA THR A 384 -4.86 14.40 17.14
C THR A 384 -3.47 13.76 17.08
N TYR A 385 -3.36 12.57 16.49
CA TYR A 385 -2.09 11.88 16.30
C TYR A 385 -1.11 12.69 15.45
N ILE A 386 -1.56 13.23 14.31
CA ILE A 386 -0.74 14.09 13.44
C ILE A 386 -0.27 15.34 14.18
N ASN A 387 -1.12 16.00 14.96
CA ASN A 387 -0.71 17.18 15.72
C ASN A 387 0.38 16.85 16.73
N GLN A 388 0.24 15.73 17.46
CA GLN A 388 1.24 15.28 18.42
C GLN A 388 2.61 15.05 17.77
N ILE A 389 2.68 14.26 16.68
CA ILE A 389 3.97 13.97 16.03
C ILE A 389 4.61 15.23 15.42
N MET A 390 3.79 16.20 14.98
CA MET A 390 4.26 17.47 14.44
C MET A 390 4.83 18.37 15.54
N GLU A 391 4.27 18.33 16.75
CA GLU A 391 4.82 19.02 17.92
C GLU A 391 6.12 18.36 18.40
N GLU A 392 6.16 17.04 18.48
CA GLU A 392 7.37 16.27 18.83
C GLU A 392 8.52 16.55 17.84
N SER A 393 8.22 16.60 16.54
CA SER A 393 9.20 16.93 15.50
C SER A 393 9.79 18.33 15.68
N LYS A 394 8.97 19.34 16.03
CA LYS A 394 9.44 20.72 16.30
C LYS A 394 10.30 20.82 17.55
N SER A 395 10.09 19.95 18.54
CA SER A 395 10.86 19.94 19.79
C SER A 395 12.33 19.49 19.61
N GLY A 396 12.72 19.06 18.41
CA GLY A 396 14.12 18.78 18.03
C GLY A 396 14.71 17.50 18.61
N ASN A 397 14.04 16.84 19.56
CA ASN A 397 14.60 15.68 20.24
C ASN A 397 14.76 14.43 19.36
N ASN A 398 13.93 14.28 18.32
CA ASN A 398 13.89 13.10 17.46
C ASN A 398 14.26 13.38 15.99
N SER A 399 14.84 14.54 15.67
CA SER A 399 15.23 14.87 14.28
C SER A 399 16.59 14.28 13.91
N CYS A 400 16.95 14.31 12.62
CA CYS A 400 18.22 13.90 12.01
C CYS A 400 19.49 14.49 12.70
N LYS A 401 19.77 14.07 13.94
CA LYS A 401 20.88 14.54 14.76
C LYS A 401 22.18 14.06 14.11
N GLN A 402 22.98 15.02 13.69
CA GLN A 402 24.30 14.81 13.09
C GLN A 402 25.28 14.24 14.09
#